data_AF-A0A411YC43-F1
#
_entry.id   AF-A0A411YC43-F1
#
_cell.length_a   1.000
_cell.length_b   1.000
_cell.length_c   1.000
_cell.angle_alpha   90.00
_cell.angle_beta   90.00
_cell.angle_gamma   90.00
#
_symmetry.space_group_name_H-M   'P 1'
#
loop_
_entity.id
_entity.type
_entity.pdbx_description
1 polymer ?
#
loop_
_entity_poly.entity_id
_entity_poly.type
_entity_poly.pdbx_seq_one_letter_code
_entity_poly.pdbx_strand_id
1 'polypeptide(L)'
;MAAIGLIPWPLHQGLVYLAGVFAVLVPFVFDLIDGVTLPLFVATGVVYLAVGVLSRGPAGVAQVLPAPVHAGLVYLLGFFLVIAPFAFGFSDDEQALLIAVLLGLGTLVVSLLTKFPDQEGLRPADEAAPGAETAGPDRTGDDPASDPKGATPSSDPETGSGAGDTPPSAGGRPSDEHPPEAER
;
A
#
# COMPACT_ATOMS: atom_id res chain seq x y z
N MET A 1 -15.63 16.11 4.14
CA MET A 1 -16.92 15.40 4.24
C MET A 1 -16.59 13.96 4.60
N ALA A 2 -17.05 13.48 5.75
CA ALA A 2 -16.76 12.11 6.18
C ALA A 2 -17.49 11.14 5.24
N ALA A 3 -16.77 10.58 4.27
CA ALA A 3 -17.22 9.36 3.61
C ALA A 3 -17.38 8.33 4.73
N ILE A 4 -18.57 7.77 4.85
CA ILE A 4 -18.88 6.69 5.78
C ILE A 4 -17.96 5.55 5.39
N GLY A 5 -16.79 5.47 6.04
CA GLY A 5 -15.73 4.51 5.75
C GLY A 5 -16.15 3.13 6.20
N LEU A 6 -17.15 2.56 5.54
CA LEU A 6 -17.73 1.27 5.87
C LEU A 6 -16.85 0.14 5.33
N ILE A 7 -16.29 0.34 4.13
CA ILE A 7 -15.47 -0.68 3.47
C ILE A 7 -13.99 -0.41 3.78
N PRO A 8 -13.32 -1.33 4.50
CA PRO A 8 -11.89 -1.21 4.76
C PRO A 8 -11.09 -1.45 3.47
N TRP A 9 -9.96 -0.75 3.34
CA TRP A 9 -9.09 -0.78 2.16
C TRP A 9 -8.71 -2.20 1.65
N PRO A 10 -8.35 -3.18 2.50
CA PRO A 10 -8.05 -4.53 2.03
C PRO A 10 -9.26 -5.23 1.42
N LEU A 11 -10.46 -5.01 1.96
CA LEU A 11 -11.69 -5.57 1.43
C LEU A 11 -12.00 -4.99 0.05
N HIS A 12 -11.83 -3.67 -0.12
CA HIS A 12 -11.96 -3.03 -1.42
C HIS A 12 -11.02 -3.67 -2.47
N GLN A 13 -9.75 -3.87 -2.13
CA GLN A 13 -8.82 -4.54 -3.06
C GLN A 13 -9.24 -5.97 -3.38
N GLY A 14 -9.74 -6.73 -2.39
CA GLY A 14 -10.32 -8.05 -2.62
C GLY A 14 -11.51 -8.02 -3.58
N LEU A 15 -12.39 -7.03 -3.44
CA LEU A 15 -13.55 -6.84 -4.33
C LEU A 15 -13.13 -6.47 -5.76
N VAL A 16 -12.04 -5.73 -5.94
CA VAL A 16 -11.47 -5.44 -7.26
C VAL A 16 -10.97 -6.73 -7.94
N TYR A 17 -10.29 -7.61 -7.22
CA TYR A 17 -9.91 -8.92 -7.77
C TYR A 17 -11.13 -9.76 -8.13
N LEU A 18 -12.13 -9.81 -7.24
CA LEU A 18 -13.36 -10.55 -7.49
C LEU A 18 -14.08 -10.03 -8.73
N ALA A 19 -14.22 -8.71 -8.87
CA ALA A 19 -14.82 -8.08 -10.05
C ALA A 19 -14.02 -8.39 -11.32
N GLY A 20 -12.68 -8.36 -11.26
CA GLY A 20 -11.82 -8.69 -12.38
C GLY A 20 -11.94 -10.14 -12.83
N VAL A 21 -11.87 -11.10 -11.90
CA VAL A 21 -12.08 -12.53 -12.21
C VAL A 21 -13.49 -12.76 -12.74
N PHE A 22 -14.51 -12.19 -12.10
CA PHE A 22 -15.90 -12.31 -12.52
C PHE A 22 -16.08 -11.79 -13.95
N ALA A 23 -15.57 -10.59 -14.27
CA ALA A 23 -15.64 -10.03 -15.62
C ALA A 23 -14.97 -10.92 -16.67
N VAL A 24 -13.84 -11.57 -16.36
CA VAL A 24 -13.19 -12.52 -17.28
C VAL A 24 -14.08 -13.76 -17.50
N LEU A 25 -14.76 -14.25 -16.47
CA LEU A 25 -15.54 -15.48 -16.54
C LEU A 25 -16.94 -15.29 -17.11
N VAL A 26 -17.54 -14.09 -16.96
CA VAL A 26 -18.91 -13.77 -17.39
C VAL A 26 -19.21 -14.22 -18.82
N PRO A 27 -18.38 -13.91 -19.83
CA PRO A 27 -18.67 -14.32 -21.21
C PRO A 27 -18.85 -15.82 -21.37
N PHE A 28 -18.09 -16.61 -20.61
CA PHE A 28 -18.15 -18.07 -20.68
C PHE A 28 -19.30 -18.67 -19.87
N VAL A 29 -19.70 -18.01 -18.77
CA VAL A 29 -20.80 -18.47 -17.90
C VAL A 29 -22.16 -18.16 -18.51
N PHE A 30 -22.29 -17.03 -19.18
CA PHE A 30 -23.55 -16.51 -19.73
C PHE A 30 -23.64 -16.61 -21.25
N ASP A 31 -22.72 -17.35 -21.89
CA ASP A 31 -22.67 -17.52 -23.36
C ASP A 31 -22.56 -16.18 -24.13
N LEU A 32 -21.93 -15.16 -23.52
CA LEU A 32 -21.71 -13.85 -24.13
C LEU A 32 -20.41 -13.82 -24.95
N ILE A 33 -20.22 -14.87 -25.75
CA ILE A 33 -18.97 -15.11 -26.49
C ILE A 33 -18.94 -14.39 -27.86
N ASP A 34 -20.07 -13.84 -28.28
CA ASP A 34 -20.22 -13.20 -29.59
C ASP A 34 -19.87 -11.71 -29.60
N GLY A 35 -19.34 -11.26 -30.73
CA GLY A 35 -19.20 -9.84 -31.06
C GLY A 35 -18.30 -9.06 -30.08
N VAL A 36 -18.78 -7.88 -29.67
CA VAL A 36 -18.03 -6.93 -28.83
C VAL A 36 -18.03 -7.31 -27.35
N THR A 37 -18.98 -8.16 -26.93
CA THR A 37 -19.21 -8.47 -25.51
C THR A 37 -18.05 -9.24 -24.90
N LEU A 38 -17.56 -10.29 -25.58
CA LEU A 38 -16.41 -11.08 -25.13
C LEU A 38 -15.14 -10.23 -24.92
N PRO A 39 -14.62 -9.50 -25.93
CA PRO A 39 -13.41 -8.73 -25.73
C PRO A 39 -13.60 -7.60 -24.72
N LEU A 40 -14.79 -7.00 -24.61
CA LEU A 40 -15.05 -5.94 -23.65
C LEU A 40 -14.97 -6.44 -22.20
N PHE A 41 -15.66 -7.53 -21.87
CA PHE A 41 -15.63 -8.10 -20.54
C PHE A 41 -14.27 -8.69 -20.18
N VAL A 42 -13.64 -9.43 -21.10
CA VAL A 42 -12.32 -10.01 -20.87
C VAL A 42 -11.27 -8.90 -20.69
N ALA A 43 -11.23 -7.90 -21.58
CA ALA A 43 -10.26 -6.81 -21.46
C ALA A 43 -10.48 -6.01 -20.17
N THR A 44 -11.72 -5.69 -19.83
CA THR A 44 -12.02 -4.97 -18.58
C THR A 44 -11.61 -5.80 -17.36
N GLY A 45 -11.92 -7.10 -17.36
CA GLY A 45 -11.54 -7.99 -16.27
C GLY A 45 -10.02 -8.09 -16.10
N VAL A 46 -9.27 -8.21 -17.20
CA VAL A 46 -7.81 -8.16 -17.19
C VAL A 46 -7.30 -6.83 -16.64
N VAL A 47 -7.91 -5.70 -17.01
CA VAL A 47 -7.49 -4.39 -16.48
C VAL A 47 -7.79 -4.27 -14.99
N TYR A 48 -8.95 -4.74 -14.49
CA TYR A 48 -9.22 -4.80 -13.05
C TYR A 48 -8.19 -5.63 -12.29
N LEU A 49 -7.84 -6.80 -12.82
CA LEU A 49 -6.80 -7.65 -12.24
C LEU A 49 -5.44 -6.95 -12.24
N ALA A 50 -5.06 -6.34 -13.36
CA ALA A 50 -3.81 -5.58 -13.46
C ALA A 50 -3.78 -4.43 -12.45
N VAL A 51 -4.87 -3.66 -12.32
CA VAL A 51 -5.01 -2.61 -11.30
C VAL A 51 -4.84 -3.21 -9.90
N GLY A 52 -5.51 -4.30 -9.57
CA GLY A 52 -5.38 -4.99 -8.28
C GLY A 52 -3.93 -5.41 -7.99
N VAL A 53 -3.31 -6.15 -8.93
CA VAL A 53 -1.92 -6.64 -8.83
C VAL A 53 -0.94 -5.49 -8.65
N LEU A 54 -1.09 -4.40 -9.41
CA LEU A 54 -0.16 -3.28 -9.36
C LEU A 54 -0.34 -2.38 -8.14
N SER A 55 -1.46 -2.47 -7.43
CA SER A 55 -1.79 -1.47 -6.41
C SER A 55 -0.95 -1.56 -5.16
N ARG A 56 -0.67 -0.40 -4.54
CA ARG A 56 -0.08 -0.35 -3.20
C ARG A 56 -1.15 -0.66 -2.17
N GLY A 57 -0.98 -1.73 -1.42
CA GLY A 57 -1.85 -2.08 -0.32
C GLY A 57 -1.67 -3.52 0.12
N PRO A 58 -2.43 -3.96 1.14
CA PRO A 58 -2.23 -5.26 1.77
C PRO A 58 -2.47 -6.46 0.84
N ALA A 59 -3.25 -6.30 -0.23
CA ALA A 59 -3.47 -7.34 -1.24
C ALA A 59 -2.78 -7.04 -2.58
N GLY A 60 -1.97 -5.99 -2.63
CA GLY A 60 -1.22 -5.57 -3.80
C GLY A 60 0.06 -6.38 -3.97
N VAL A 61 0.28 -6.94 -5.15
CA VAL A 61 1.43 -7.81 -5.42
C VAL A 61 2.68 -6.99 -5.79
N ALA A 62 2.55 -6.04 -6.72
CA ALA A 62 3.69 -5.28 -7.24
C ALA A 62 3.87 -3.90 -6.58
N GLN A 63 2.87 -3.40 -5.85
CA GLN A 63 2.98 -2.17 -5.04
C GLN A 63 3.50 -0.94 -5.80
N VAL A 64 3.06 -0.75 -7.05
CA VAL A 64 3.48 0.34 -7.95
C VAL A 64 2.44 1.47 -8.02
N LEU A 65 1.16 1.18 -7.82
CA LEU A 65 0.06 2.13 -8.03
C LEU A 65 -0.32 2.83 -6.72
N PRO A 66 -0.15 4.17 -6.60
CA PRO A 66 -0.63 4.92 -5.43
C PRO A 66 -2.15 4.81 -5.25
N ALA A 67 -2.63 4.93 -4.02
CA ALA A 67 -4.06 4.81 -3.71
C ALA A 67 -4.97 5.78 -4.52
N PRO A 68 -4.60 7.06 -4.76
CA PRO A 68 -5.41 7.94 -5.61
C PRO A 68 -5.53 7.46 -7.05
N VAL A 69 -4.45 6.90 -7.62
CA VAL A 69 -4.43 6.39 -8.99
C VAL A 69 -5.26 5.11 -9.09
N HIS A 70 -5.14 4.20 -8.12
CA HIS A 70 -6.00 3.03 -8.03
C HIS A 70 -7.48 3.43 -8.02
N ALA A 71 -7.86 4.34 -7.11
CA ALA A 71 -9.24 4.81 -6.98
C ALA A 71 -9.74 5.41 -8.31
N GLY A 72 -8.95 6.29 -8.93
CA GLY A 72 -9.29 6.89 -10.22
C GLY A 72 -9.53 5.87 -11.33
N LEU A 73 -8.68 4.84 -11.43
CA LEU A 73 -8.83 3.78 -12.42
C LEU A 73 -10.08 2.92 -12.17
N VAL A 74 -10.36 2.58 -10.92
CA VAL A 74 -11.55 1.79 -10.56
C VAL A 74 -12.83 2.59 -10.83
N TYR A 75 -12.85 3.89 -10.56
CA TYR A 75 -13.97 4.76 -10.94
C TYR A 75 -14.15 4.83 -12.45
N LEU A 76 -13.06 4.97 -13.20
CA LEU A 76 -13.09 5.03 -14.66
C LEU A 76 -13.62 3.72 -15.26
N LEU A 77 -13.15 2.57 -14.77
CA LEU A 77 -13.62 1.25 -15.19
C LEU A 77 -15.09 1.03 -14.85
N GLY A 78 -15.53 1.40 -13.64
CA GLY A 78 -16.93 1.27 -13.24
C GLY A 78 -17.86 2.13 -14.09
N PHE A 79 -17.47 3.38 -14.36
CA PHE A 79 -18.20 4.27 -15.25
C PHE A 79 -18.22 3.77 -16.70
N PHE A 80 -17.08 3.29 -17.19
CA PHE A 80 -16.97 2.67 -18.51
C PHE A 80 -17.96 1.51 -18.67
N LEU A 81 -18.06 0.61 -17.68
CA LEU A 81 -19.00 -0.51 -17.72
C LEU A 81 -20.46 -0.10 -17.76
N VAL A 82 -20.84 0.96 -17.04
CA VAL A 82 -22.22 1.48 -17.07
C VAL A 82 -22.58 2.03 -18.45
N ILE A 83 -21.62 2.66 -19.14
CA ILE A 83 -21.84 3.29 -20.46
C ILE A 83 -21.66 2.30 -21.61
N ALA A 84 -20.86 1.25 -21.43
CA ALA A 84 -20.48 0.31 -22.47
C ALA A 84 -21.66 -0.27 -23.28
N PRO A 85 -22.78 -0.73 -22.68
CA PRO A 85 -23.89 -1.29 -23.45
C PRO A 85 -24.44 -0.33 -24.51
N PHE A 86 -24.51 0.95 -24.16
CA PHE A 86 -25.03 2.01 -25.02
C PHE A 86 -23.99 2.47 -26.04
N ALA A 87 -22.72 2.57 -25.64
CA ALA A 87 -21.65 3.04 -26.50
C ALA A 87 -21.24 2.02 -27.57
N PHE A 88 -21.30 0.72 -27.24
CA PHE A 88 -20.89 -0.37 -28.14
C PHE A 88 -22.08 -1.13 -28.75
N GLY A 89 -23.32 -0.72 -28.43
CA GLY A 89 -24.54 -1.22 -29.10
C GLY A 89 -24.95 -2.63 -28.72
N PHE A 90 -24.62 -3.09 -27.51
CA PHE A 90 -25.09 -4.37 -26.97
C PHE A 90 -26.20 -4.20 -25.91
N SER A 91 -26.84 -3.03 -25.86
CA SER A 91 -27.94 -2.76 -24.92
C SER A 91 -29.21 -3.56 -25.17
N ASP A 92 -29.37 -4.14 -26.36
CA ASP A 92 -30.52 -5.00 -26.71
C ASP A 92 -30.38 -6.42 -26.14
N ASP A 93 -29.16 -6.81 -25.74
CA ASP A 93 -28.92 -8.03 -24.97
C ASP A 93 -29.15 -7.73 -23.49
N GLU A 94 -30.30 -8.18 -22.98
CA GLU A 94 -30.72 -7.94 -21.60
C GLU A 94 -29.69 -8.47 -20.58
N GLN A 95 -29.07 -9.62 -20.85
CA GLN A 95 -28.10 -10.22 -19.92
C GLN A 95 -26.79 -9.42 -19.91
N ALA A 96 -26.24 -9.12 -21.10
CA ALA A 96 -25.02 -8.34 -21.22
C ALA A 96 -25.18 -6.94 -20.64
N LEU A 97 -26.32 -6.28 -20.90
CA LEU A 97 -26.66 -4.98 -20.32
C LEU A 97 -26.69 -5.04 -18.79
N LEU A 98 -27.48 -5.96 -18.23
CA LEU A 98 -27.65 -6.05 -16.78
C LEU A 98 -26.33 -6.35 -16.09
N ILE A 99 -25.54 -7.30 -16.60
CA ILE A 99 -24.26 -7.66 -15.99
C ILE A 99 -23.28 -6.49 -16.06
N ALA A 100 -23.15 -5.81 -17.21
CA ALA A 100 -22.25 -4.67 -17.36
C ALA A 100 -22.64 -3.52 -16.42
N VAL A 101 -23.93 -3.14 -16.40
CA VAL A 101 -24.43 -2.04 -15.57
C VAL A 101 -24.33 -2.35 -14.09
N LEU A 102 -24.72 -3.55 -13.65
CA LEU A 102 -24.65 -3.94 -12.24
C LEU A 102 -23.21 -4.05 -11.74
N LEU A 103 -22.32 -4.61 -12.55
CA LEU A 103 -20.90 -4.71 -12.19
C LEU A 103 -20.25 -3.33 -12.14
N GLY A 104 -20.54 -2.46 -13.12
CA GLY A 104 -20.04 -1.09 -13.15
C GLY A 104 -20.55 -0.25 -11.98
N LEU A 105 -21.86 -0.24 -11.75
CA LEU A 105 -22.50 0.50 -10.66
C LEU A 105 -22.08 -0.05 -9.30
N GLY A 106 -22.04 -1.37 -9.14
CA GLY A 106 -21.55 -2.03 -7.92
C GLY A 106 -20.12 -1.61 -7.60
N THR A 107 -19.25 -1.55 -8.61
CA THR A 107 -17.88 -1.06 -8.45
C THR A 107 -17.83 0.41 -8.01
N LEU A 108 -18.64 1.28 -8.62
CA LEU A 108 -18.71 2.70 -8.26
C LEU A 108 -19.20 2.89 -6.82
N VAL A 109 -20.27 2.18 -6.43
CA VAL A 109 -20.84 2.25 -5.07
C VAL A 109 -19.84 1.75 -4.04
N VAL A 110 -19.23 0.59 -4.26
CA VAL A 110 -18.18 0.06 -3.38
C VAL A 110 -17.04 1.06 -3.24
N SER A 111 -16.58 1.64 -4.34
CA SER A 111 -15.49 2.62 -4.34
C SER A 111 -15.86 3.88 -3.55
N LEU A 112 -17.07 4.40 -3.74
CA LEU A 112 -17.53 5.61 -3.05
C LEU A 112 -17.69 5.40 -1.53
N LEU A 113 -18.01 4.18 -1.11
CA LEU A 113 -18.12 3.77 0.28
C LEU A 113 -16.79 3.31 0.91
N THR A 114 -15.70 3.34 0.14
CA THR A 114 -14.37 2.89 0.60
C THR A 114 -13.61 4.06 1.23
N LYS A 115 -13.04 3.80 2.41
CA LYS A 115 -12.06 4.71 3.02
C LYS A 115 -10.69 4.45 2.42
N PHE A 116 -10.29 5.27 1.46
CA PHE A 116 -8.93 5.23 0.90
C PHE A 116 -7.92 5.75 1.93
N PRO A 117 -6.72 5.16 2.02
CA PRO A 117 -5.68 5.68 2.91
C PRO A 117 -5.16 7.04 2.39
N ASP A 118 -5.24 8.06 3.24
CA ASP A 118 -4.77 9.41 2.95
C ASP A 118 -3.25 9.42 2.78
N GLN A 119 -2.73 10.27 1.87
CA GLN A 119 -1.28 10.39 1.57
C GLN A 119 -0.52 11.23 2.63
N GLU A 120 -1.11 11.51 3.81
CA GLU A 120 -0.55 12.41 4.81
C GLU A 120 0.74 11.88 5.48
N GLY A 121 1.07 10.61 5.33
CA GLY A 121 2.32 10.00 5.79
C GLY A 121 3.53 10.16 4.84
N LEU A 122 3.37 10.84 3.70
CA LEU A 122 4.42 11.10 2.71
C LEU A 122 4.85 12.58 2.69
N ARG A 123 4.61 13.33 3.76
CA ARG A 123 5.51 14.47 4.04
C ARG A 123 6.85 13.85 4.44
N PRO A 124 7.95 14.12 3.73
CA PRO A 124 9.25 13.80 4.27
C PRO A 124 9.29 14.37 5.69
N ALA A 125 9.63 13.53 6.67
CA ALA A 125 9.92 13.98 8.03
C ALA A 125 11.07 15.02 8.07
N ASP A 126 11.67 15.34 6.92
CA ASP A 126 12.66 16.39 6.71
C ASP A 126 12.11 17.82 6.58
N GLU A 127 10.79 18.03 6.47
CA GLU A 127 10.20 19.39 6.51
C GLU A 127 9.59 19.74 7.87
N ALA A 128 9.71 18.86 8.85
CA ALA A 128 9.47 19.17 10.25
C ALA A 128 10.81 19.58 10.91
N ALA A 129 11.13 20.87 10.74
CA ALA A 129 12.09 21.69 11.49
C ALA A 129 13.59 21.65 11.10
N PRO A 130 14.07 22.76 10.53
CA PRO A 130 15.32 23.37 10.97
C PRO A 130 14.98 24.67 11.71
N GLY A 131 14.93 24.64 13.04
CA GLY A 131 14.78 25.87 13.81
C GLY A 131 14.17 25.76 15.20
N ALA A 132 14.55 24.77 16.00
CA ALA A 132 14.45 24.91 17.45
C ALA A 132 15.63 24.22 18.11
N GLU A 133 16.39 25.02 18.86
CA GLU A 133 17.11 24.61 20.06
C GLU A 133 18.55 24.08 19.90
N THR A 134 19.47 24.99 19.55
CA THR A 134 20.82 25.01 20.17
C THR A 134 21.22 26.46 20.50
N ALA A 135 20.76 26.96 21.64
CA ALA A 135 21.34 28.10 22.36
C ALA A 135 20.80 27.98 23.80
N GLY A 136 21.42 27.21 24.69
CA GLY A 136 22.62 27.60 25.42
C GLY A 136 22.18 28.32 26.71
N PRO A 137 22.47 27.82 27.93
CA PRO A 137 22.05 28.49 29.15
C PRO A 137 22.99 29.69 29.40
N ASP A 138 22.54 30.89 29.01
CA ASP A 138 23.26 32.13 29.31
C ASP A 138 22.75 32.75 30.62
N ARG A 139 23.56 32.47 31.64
CA ARG A 139 23.87 33.22 32.86
C ARG A 139 22.98 34.45 33.16
N THR A 140 22.20 34.27 34.22
CA THR A 140 21.73 35.30 35.14
C THR A 140 22.88 36.25 35.54
N GLY A 141 22.85 37.47 35.02
CA GLY A 141 23.58 38.59 35.58
C GLY A 141 22.65 39.34 36.52
N ASP A 142 22.86 39.16 37.83
CA ASP A 142 22.49 40.10 38.90
C ASP A 142 23.29 39.71 40.14
N ASP A 143 24.44 40.37 40.34
CA ASP A 143 25.16 40.43 41.62
C ASP A 143 24.44 41.43 42.54
N PRO A 144 24.32 41.15 43.87
CA PRO A 144 25.41 41.64 44.72
C PRO A 144 25.75 40.76 45.94
N ALA A 145 27.04 40.81 46.27
CA ALA A 145 27.61 40.78 47.62
C ALA A 145 27.41 39.52 48.49
N SER A 146 28.51 38.79 48.74
CA SER A 146 29.17 38.64 50.06
C SER A 146 30.14 37.44 50.04
N ASP A 147 31.44 37.73 50.14
CA ASP A 147 32.50 36.80 50.58
C ASP A 147 32.42 36.60 52.12
N PRO A 148 33.19 35.67 52.76
CA PRO A 148 33.94 34.50 52.27
C PRO A 148 33.79 33.26 53.19
N LYS A 149 34.56 32.18 52.90
CA LYS A 149 35.31 31.31 53.86
C LYS A 149 35.01 29.80 53.79
N GLY A 150 36.04 29.02 53.46
CA GLY A 150 36.11 27.57 53.77
C GLY A 150 37.05 26.76 52.87
N ALA A 151 38.29 26.56 53.30
CA ALA A 151 39.31 25.68 52.72
C ALA A 151 38.90 24.18 52.81
N THR A 152 39.29 23.24 51.95
CA THR A 152 40.63 22.66 51.67
C THR A 152 40.50 21.53 50.61
N PRO A 153 41.60 21.05 49.98
CA PRO A 153 41.60 20.06 48.88
C PRO A 153 42.07 18.64 49.29
N SER A 154 41.71 17.62 48.50
CA SER A 154 42.32 16.26 48.48
C SER A 154 42.02 15.63 47.10
N SER A 155 42.96 15.50 46.15
CA SER A 155 43.85 14.33 45.86
C SER A 155 43.13 12.97 45.93
N ASP A 156 43.25 12.00 45.03
CA ASP A 156 43.90 11.80 43.71
C ASP A 156 43.39 10.40 43.18
N PRO A 157 43.76 9.92 41.98
CA PRO A 157 43.03 8.89 41.20
C PRO A 157 43.59 7.46 41.29
N GLU A 158 42.75 6.45 41.00
CA GLU A 158 43.16 5.06 40.66
C GLU A 158 42.37 4.61 39.42
N THR A 159 42.97 4.46 38.24
CA THR A 159 43.79 3.35 37.69
C THR A 159 42.98 2.15 37.21
N GLY A 160 43.20 1.81 35.94
CA GLY A 160 42.42 0.87 35.15
C GLY A 160 42.77 -0.61 35.33
N SER A 161 41.96 -1.44 34.67
CA SER A 161 42.19 -2.83 34.27
C SER A 161 40.96 -3.22 33.42
N GLY A 162 41.00 -3.79 32.22
CA GLY A 162 42.02 -4.55 31.52
C GLY A 162 41.32 -5.76 30.88
N ALA A 163 41.42 -5.89 29.55
CA ALA A 163 41.19 -7.09 28.70
C ALA A 163 39.75 -7.67 28.64
N GLY A 164 39.17 -7.94 27.46
CA GLY A 164 39.50 -9.07 26.55
C GLY A 164 38.56 -10.24 26.91
N ASP A 165 37.82 -10.96 26.05
CA ASP A 165 38.09 -11.43 24.70
C ASP A 165 36.79 -11.97 24.05
N THR A 166 36.75 -12.01 22.72
CA THR A 166 35.90 -12.88 21.87
C THR A 166 36.71 -13.22 20.61
N PRO A 167 36.30 -14.19 19.77
CA PRO A 167 36.13 -15.65 19.92
C PRO A 167 37.22 -16.38 19.05
N PRO A 168 37.24 -17.72 18.78
CA PRO A 168 36.39 -18.35 17.73
C PRO A 168 36.17 -19.90 17.84
N SER A 169 35.16 -20.44 17.14
CA SER A 169 35.16 -21.81 16.53
C SER A 169 33.86 -21.98 15.72
N ALA A 170 33.84 -21.97 14.39
CA ALA A 170 34.30 -22.96 13.41
C ALA A 170 33.35 -24.16 13.20
N GLY A 171 32.87 -24.31 11.94
CA GLY A 171 32.73 -25.62 11.29
C GLY A 171 31.31 -26.12 11.00
N GLY A 172 30.90 -26.08 9.72
CA GLY A 172 29.79 -26.90 9.20
C GLY A 172 29.14 -26.33 7.93
N ARG A 173 29.74 -26.56 6.77
CA ARG A 173 29.16 -26.29 5.43
C ARG A 173 28.63 -27.60 4.81
N PRO A 174 27.86 -27.54 3.71
CA PRO A 174 26.73 -28.41 3.40
C PRO A 174 27.16 -29.70 2.67
N SER A 175 26.29 -30.70 2.67
CA SER A 175 26.37 -31.83 1.75
C SER A 175 25.43 -31.62 0.57
N ASP A 176 26.01 -31.71 -0.61
CA ASP A 176 25.45 -32.07 -1.93
C ASP A 176 24.61 -33.39 -1.81
N GLU A 177 23.76 -33.89 -2.71
CA GLU A 177 23.62 -33.83 -4.17
C GLU A 177 22.43 -34.75 -4.55
N HIS A 178 21.47 -34.35 -5.41
CA HIS A 178 20.87 -35.20 -6.49
C HIS A 178 19.73 -34.49 -7.26
N PRO A 179 19.86 -34.35 -8.60
CA PRO A 179 18.77 -34.34 -9.57
C PRO A 179 18.88 -35.57 -10.52
N PRO A 180 18.17 -35.61 -11.67
CA PRO A 180 16.76 -35.90 -11.90
C PRO A 180 16.54 -37.30 -12.55
N GLU A 181 15.33 -37.85 -12.53
CA GLU A 181 14.95 -38.95 -13.43
C GLU A 181 13.92 -38.47 -14.46
N ALA A 182 14.24 -38.73 -15.72
CA ALA A 182 13.45 -38.49 -16.91
C ALA A 182 12.98 -39.84 -17.50
N GLU A 183 11.87 -39.77 -18.25
CA GLU A 183 11.40 -40.69 -19.29
C GLU A 183 10.99 -42.13 -18.89
N ARG A 184 9.67 -42.40 -19.00
CA ARG A 184 9.09 -43.39 -19.93
C ARG A 184 7.68 -42.99 -20.36
#